data_AF-A0A010S6V2-F1
#
_entry.id   AF-A0A010S6V2-F1
#
_cell.length_a   1.000
_cell.length_b   1.000
_cell.length_c   1.000
_cell.angle_alpha   90.00
_cell.angle_beta   90.00
_cell.angle_gamma   90.00
#
_symmetry.space_group_name_H-M   'P 1'
#
loop_
_entity.id
_entity.type
_entity.pdbx_description
1 polymer ?
#
loop_
_entity_poly.entity_id
_entity_poly.type
_entity_poly.pdbx_seq_one_letter_code
_entity_poly.pdbx_strand_id
1 'polypeptide(L)'
;MRTTSSTLWAAALGLLSIASAQDELPKRPKVEPAPFNTGKAMPFSPPRDKDRYCYVKPSCTEGKDDAPKILKAFKECNDGGTVVFDKTYLISSPLDLTFLKHIDVVITGDIQFNDDPLYWADNSFKFAFQNQSVFWKFGGEDINIYGDLGNDKSVIDGRGQAYWEAIQTNSSLLRPMLFSFDGAKGATMSHLRMRNPPNWFNLIANSTDVIISDMDLKAQMKQSQNGVKIANSDGWDTYRSDRIVIQNSVIINTDDCVSFKPNSTNVVVQNLDCTGSHGMSVGSLGQYKGETDIVENLYIYNTTMANASDAARIKVWPGIETAFQTLLNGGGGLGRVRNVTYDLFKNINNDRAITITQCYGQKNQTLCEEFPANLTISDITLKNIYGVVSTKLDPQAGSLVCSAADRCSNIRAENVTVTVPSGKPPVYECKNLDKGLLQINCTSGTDGDRDTTNG
;
A
#
# COMPACT_ATOMS: atom_id res chain seq x y z
N MET A 1 76.80 7.39 -47.11
CA MET A 1 75.88 6.27 -46.78
C MET A 1 74.98 6.73 -45.64
N ARG A 2 73.70 6.96 -45.93
CA ARG A 2 72.67 7.33 -44.93
C ARG A 2 72.06 6.03 -44.39
N THR A 3 72.09 5.83 -43.08
CA THR A 3 71.37 4.75 -42.39
C THR A 3 69.99 5.27 -41.97
N THR A 4 68.95 4.68 -42.53
CA THR A 4 67.53 4.93 -42.17
C THR A 4 67.13 3.99 -41.04
N SER A 5 66.62 4.56 -39.95
CA SER A 5 66.03 3.82 -38.83
C SER A 5 64.56 3.54 -39.12
N SER A 6 64.14 2.27 -39.05
CA SER A 6 62.76 1.83 -39.23
C SER A 6 62.09 1.60 -37.87
N THR A 7 61.11 2.42 -37.54
CA THR A 7 60.21 2.22 -36.39
C THR A 7 58.91 1.58 -36.87
N LEU A 8 58.70 0.31 -36.55
CA LEU A 8 57.40 -0.36 -36.67
C LEU A 8 56.51 0.03 -35.49
N TRP A 9 55.33 0.57 -35.79
CA TRP A 9 54.24 0.74 -34.82
C TRP A 9 53.45 -0.57 -34.74
N ALA A 10 53.40 -1.18 -33.55
CA ALA A 10 52.49 -2.27 -33.26
C ALA A 10 51.13 -1.68 -32.85
N ALA A 11 50.11 -1.93 -33.67
CA ALA A 11 48.73 -1.60 -33.33
C ALA A 11 48.18 -2.65 -32.35
N ALA A 12 47.93 -2.24 -31.11
CA ALA A 12 47.20 -3.05 -30.14
C ALA A 12 45.70 -3.01 -30.49
N LEU A 13 45.19 -4.11 -31.05
CA LEU A 13 43.75 -4.35 -31.18
C LEU A 13 43.19 -4.72 -29.80
N GLY A 14 42.60 -3.76 -29.12
CA GLY A 14 41.79 -4.00 -27.93
C GLY A 14 40.51 -4.73 -28.32
N LEU A 15 40.33 -5.95 -27.82
CA LEU A 15 39.05 -6.66 -27.84
C LEU A 15 38.09 -5.95 -26.86
N LEU A 16 37.28 -5.03 -27.37
CA LEU A 16 36.08 -4.57 -26.67
C LEU A 16 35.11 -5.75 -26.61
N SER A 17 34.95 -6.36 -25.43
CA SER A 17 33.82 -7.26 -25.20
C SER A 17 32.55 -6.43 -25.27
N ILE A 18 31.76 -6.64 -26.32
CA ILE A 18 30.41 -6.10 -26.41
C ILE A 18 29.61 -6.87 -25.36
N ALA A 19 29.40 -6.27 -24.19
CA ALA A 19 28.44 -6.79 -23.23
C ALA A 19 27.10 -6.93 -23.95
N SER A 20 26.45 -8.10 -23.82
CA SER A 20 25.15 -8.29 -24.45
C SER A 20 24.14 -7.39 -23.73
N ALA A 21 23.09 -6.92 -24.42
CA ALA A 21 22.00 -6.16 -23.76
C ALA A 21 21.30 -6.93 -22.61
N GLN A 22 21.61 -8.23 -22.47
CA GLN A 22 21.16 -9.12 -21.42
C GLN A 22 22.02 -9.03 -20.15
N ASP A 23 23.30 -8.64 -20.28
CA ASP A 23 24.22 -8.45 -19.15
C ASP A 23 23.93 -7.16 -18.35
N GLU A 24 23.12 -6.26 -18.90
CA GLU A 24 22.69 -5.01 -18.25
C GLU A 24 21.39 -5.14 -17.44
N LEU A 25 20.63 -6.23 -17.59
CA LEU A 25 19.38 -6.41 -16.85
C LEU A 25 19.65 -6.90 -15.41
N PRO A 26 18.91 -6.39 -14.41
CA PRO A 26 19.01 -6.93 -13.05
C PRO A 26 18.61 -8.41 -13.05
N LYS A 27 19.33 -9.20 -12.27
CA LYS A 27 18.94 -10.58 -11.97
C LYS A 27 17.75 -10.58 -11.03
N ARG A 28 16.90 -11.63 -11.10
CA ARG A 28 15.79 -11.81 -10.15
C ARG A 28 16.32 -11.68 -8.70
N PRO A 29 15.82 -10.70 -7.93
CA PRO A 29 16.23 -10.54 -6.54
C PRO A 29 15.83 -11.75 -5.71
N LYS A 30 16.70 -12.13 -4.75
CA LYS A 30 16.34 -13.13 -3.75
C LYS A 30 15.55 -12.44 -2.63
N VAL A 31 14.23 -12.40 -2.76
CA VAL A 31 13.35 -11.78 -1.78
C VAL A 31 12.83 -12.84 -0.81
N GLU A 32 13.20 -12.71 0.47
CA GLU A 32 12.72 -13.59 1.55
C GLU A 32 12.12 -12.74 2.68
N PRO A 33 11.05 -13.21 3.35
CA PRO A 33 10.49 -12.52 4.50
C PRO A 33 11.49 -12.51 5.67
N ALA A 34 11.83 -11.32 6.18
CA ALA A 34 12.72 -11.19 7.34
C ALA A 34 12.52 -9.86 8.10
N PRO A 35 12.57 -9.87 9.45
CA PRO A 35 12.87 -11.03 10.30
C PRO A 35 11.65 -11.95 10.55
N PHE A 36 10.43 -11.49 10.28
CA PHE A 36 9.21 -12.28 10.47
C PHE A 36 8.65 -12.78 9.13
N ASN A 37 7.84 -13.84 9.22
CA ASN A 37 7.15 -14.46 8.10
C ASN A 37 5.73 -14.88 8.50
N THR A 38 4.95 -15.38 7.54
CA THR A 38 3.54 -15.74 7.73
C THR A 38 3.33 -17.13 8.35
N GLY A 39 4.37 -17.73 8.91
CA GLY A 39 4.38 -19.06 9.53
C GLY A 39 4.47 -20.24 8.55
N LYS A 40 4.49 -19.97 7.24
CA LYS A 40 4.70 -20.97 6.19
C LYS A 40 5.74 -20.48 5.20
N ALA A 41 6.50 -21.42 4.63
CA ALA A 41 7.40 -21.12 3.53
C ALA A 41 6.59 -20.69 2.30
N MET A 42 7.07 -19.66 1.60
CA MET A 42 6.48 -19.23 0.34
C MET A 42 6.71 -20.29 -0.74
N PRO A 43 5.82 -20.40 -1.76
CA PRO A 43 5.99 -21.33 -2.87
C PRO A 43 7.35 -21.16 -3.55
N PHE A 44 7.97 -22.27 -3.93
CA PHE A 44 9.21 -22.24 -4.69
C PHE A 44 8.97 -21.67 -6.10
N SER A 45 9.75 -20.66 -6.48
CA SER A 45 9.73 -20.07 -7.82
C SER A 45 10.96 -20.51 -8.62
N PRO A 46 10.83 -21.42 -9.61
CA PRO A 46 11.96 -21.86 -10.41
C PRO A 46 12.54 -20.71 -11.28
N PRO A 47 13.82 -20.79 -11.68
CA PRO A 47 14.39 -19.87 -12.66
C PRO A 47 13.62 -19.91 -13.99
N ARG A 48 13.50 -18.76 -14.67
CA ARG A 48 12.94 -18.71 -16.03
C ARG A 48 13.93 -19.21 -17.06
N ASP A 49 13.41 -19.53 -18.23
CA ASP A 49 14.20 -19.84 -19.42
C ASP A 49 15.14 -18.67 -19.74
N LYS A 50 16.45 -18.96 -19.72
CA LYS A 50 17.53 -17.99 -19.96
C LYS A 50 17.56 -17.43 -21.38
N ASP A 51 16.84 -18.04 -22.31
CA ASP A 51 16.83 -17.67 -23.73
C ASP A 51 15.46 -17.07 -24.14
N ARG A 52 14.48 -16.98 -23.23
CA ARG A 52 13.10 -16.57 -23.55
C ARG A 52 12.71 -15.20 -22.98
N TYR A 53 13.14 -14.16 -23.68
CA TYR A 53 12.90 -12.75 -23.34
C TYR A 53 11.98 -12.05 -24.34
N CYS A 54 10.97 -11.36 -23.83
CA CYS A 54 10.03 -10.55 -24.60
C CYS A 54 10.22 -9.08 -24.22
N TYR A 55 11.09 -8.39 -24.97
CA TYR A 55 11.27 -6.95 -24.84
C TYR A 55 10.05 -6.23 -25.41
N VAL A 56 9.37 -5.46 -24.57
CA VAL A 56 8.23 -4.66 -25.02
C VAL A 56 8.74 -3.56 -25.94
N LYS A 57 8.23 -3.51 -27.17
CA LYS A 57 8.57 -2.48 -28.16
C LYS A 57 7.61 -1.30 -27.99
N PRO A 58 8.04 -0.12 -27.50
CA PRO A 58 7.16 1.04 -27.40
C PRO A 58 6.71 1.51 -28.79
N SER A 59 5.70 2.37 -28.83
CA SER A 59 5.22 2.99 -30.06
C SER A 59 6.20 4.01 -30.61
N CYS A 60 6.42 3.97 -31.93
CA CYS A 60 7.27 4.92 -32.63
C CYS A 60 6.64 6.33 -32.72
N THR A 61 5.38 6.47 -32.29
CA THR A 61 4.65 7.72 -32.24
C THR A 61 4.40 8.06 -30.78
N GLU A 62 4.86 9.22 -30.35
CA GLU A 62 4.59 9.75 -29.01
C GLU A 62 3.08 9.82 -28.75
N GLY A 63 2.65 9.47 -27.54
CA GLY A 63 1.24 9.49 -27.15
C GLY A 63 0.40 8.30 -27.62
N LYS A 64 0.97 7.33 -28.36
CA LYS A 64 0.24 6.10 -28.72
C LYS A 64 0.19 5.11 -27.57
N ASP A 65 -0.93 4.39 -27.50
CA ASP A 65 -1.15 3.31 -26.55
C ASP A 65 -0.23 2.11 -26.80
N ASP A 66 0.55 1.74 -25.80
CA ASP A 66 1.43 0.58 -25.80
C ASP A 66 0.79 -0.67 -25.18
N ALA A 67 -0.40 -0.56 -24.60
CA ALA A 67 -1.09 -1.68 -23.95
C ALA A 67 -1.23 -2.93 -24.85
N PRO A 68 -1.62 -2.84 -26.15
CA PRO A 68 -1.71 -4.03 -26.99
C PRO A 68 -0.37 -4.75 -27.19
N LYS A 69 0.75 -4.01 -27.19
CA LYS A 69 2.09 -4.59 -27.35
C LYS A 69 2.60 -5.20 -26.06
N ILE A 70 2.26 -4.58 -24.93
CA ILE A 70 2.51 -5.13 -23.60
C ILE A 70 1.78 -6.47 -23.46
N LEU A 71 0.47 -6.51 -23.75
CA LEU A 71 -0.33 -7.74 -23.71
C LEU A 71 0.24 -8.83 -24.61
N LYS A 72 0.72 -8.46 -25.80
CA LYS A 72 1.38 -9.39 -26.73
C LYS A 72 2.65 -9.99 -26.13
N ALA A 73 3.54 -9.17 -25.56
CA ALA A 73 4.78 -9.65 -24.93
C ALA A 73 4.48 -10.61 -23.76
N PHE A 74 3.47 -10.28 -22.93
CA PHE A 74 3.02 -11.18 -21.88
C PHE A 74 2.52 -12.51 -22.41
N LYS A 75 1.70 -12.52 -23.48
CA LYS A 75 1.24 -13.77 -24.10
C LYS A 75 2.37 -14.61 -24.68
N GLU A 76 3.40 -13.98 -25.25
CA GLU A 76 4.55 -14.66 -25.85
C GLU A 76 5.48 -15.28 -24.79
N CYS A 77 5.71 -14.60 -23.67
CA CYS A 77 6.65 -15.05 -22.64
C CYS A 77 6.01 -15.76 -21.44
N ASN A 78 4.67 -15.83 -21.37
CA ASN A 78 3.99 -16.59 -20.31
C ASN A 78 4.46 -18.05 -20.25
N ASP A 79 4.33 -18.69 -19.09
CA ASP A 79 4.68 -20.09 -18.83
C ASP A 79 6.20 -20.37 -18.85
N GLY A 80 6.98 -19.56 -18.14
CA GLY A 80 8.42 -19.78 -17.93
C GLY A 80 9.39 -18.74 -18.51
N GLY A 81 8.93 -17.58 -18.99
CA GLY A 81 9.77 -16.58 -19.67
C GLY A 81 9.85 -15.24 -18.93
N THR A 82 10.53 -14.27 -19.56
CA THR A 82 10.80 -12.95 -18.98
C THR A 82 10.28 -11.83 -19.90
N VAL A 83 9.41 -10.97 -19.39
CA VAL A 83 8.99 -9.73 -20.07
C VAL A 83 9.86 -8.58 -19.59
N VAL A 84 10.33 -7.74 -20.52
CA VAL A 84 11.25 -6.63 -20.20
C VAL A 84 10.67 -5.29 -20.64
N PHE A 85 10.65 -4.35 -19.69
CA PHE A 85 10.33 -2.94 -19.86
C PHE A 85 11.62 -2.12 -19.63
N ASP A 86 12.32 -1.74 -20.70
CA ASP A 86 13.61 -1.04 -20.67
C ASP A 86 13.55 0.40 -21.20
N LYS A 87 12.36 0.84 -21.63
CA LYS A 87 12.09 2.15 -22.24
C LYS A 87 10.93 2.86 -21.53
N THR A 88 10.47 3.97 -22.11
CA THR A 88 9.24 4.63 -21.71
C THR A 88 8.05 4.03 -22.45
N TYR A 89 6.98 3.73 -21.73
CA TYR A 89 5.74 3.16 -22.26
C TYR A 89 4.56 3.98 -21.80
N LEU A 90 3.56 4.17 -22.68
CA LEU A 90 2.30 4.81 -22.32
C LEU A 90 1.14 3.82 -22.43
N ILE A 91 0.51 3.49 -21.32
CA ILE A 91 -0.69 2.68 -21.26
C ILE A 91 -1.90 3.61 -21.35
N SER A 92 -2.67 3.49 -22.42
CA SER A 92 -3.89 4.28 -22.65
C SER A 92 -5.14 3.43 -22.79
N SER A 93 -5.06 2.11 -22.57
CA SER A 93 -6.20 1.22 -22.45
C SER A 93 -6.01 0.18 -21.33
N PRO A 94 -7.10 -0.30 -20.70
CA PRO A 94 -7.01 -1.23 -19.57
C PRO A 94 -6.33 -2.56 -19.94
N LEU A 95 -5.49 -3.08 -19.03
CA LEU A 95 -4.80 -4.36 -19.20
C LEU A 95 -5.21 -5.41 -18.16
N ASP A 96 -5.79 -6.51 -18.62
CA ASP A 96 -6.03 -7.70 -17.81
C ASP A 96 -4.91 -8.73 -18.02
N LEU A 97 -4.04 -8.86 -17.01
CA LEU A 97 -2.94 -9.81 -16.96
C LEU A 97 -3.18 -10.85 -15.85
N THR A 98 -4.42 -11.29 -15.66
CA THR A 98 -4.78 -12.30 -14.64
C THR A 98 -4.54 -13.75 -15.08
N PHE A 99 -3.96 -13.96 -16.27
CA PHE A 99 -3.69 -15.28 -16.86
C PHE A 99 -2.24 -15.77 -16.68
N LEU A 100 -1.43 -15.06 -15.88
CA LEU A 100 0.01 -15.27 -15.85
C LEU A 100 0.37 -16.59 -15.16
N LYS A 101 1.46 -17.19 -15.62
CA LYS A 101 2.00 -18.42 -15.07
C LYS A 101 3.50 -18.44 -15.23
N HIS A 102 4.23 -18.66 -14.13
CA HIS A 102 5.69 -18.80 -14.12
C HIS A 102 6.40 -17.70 -14.92
N ILE A 103 6.22 -16.44 -14.54
CA ILE A 103 6.74 -15.32 -15.31
C ILE A 103 7.66 -14.42 -14.49
N ASP A 104 8.68 -13.87 -15.13
CA ASP A 104 9.44 -12.74 -14.62
C ASP A 104 9.13 -11.48 -15.43
N VAL A 105 9.03 -10.35 -14.73
CA VAL A 105 8.75 -9.04 -15.31
C VAL A 105 9.83 -8.08 -14.83
N VAL A 106 10.72 -7.69 -15.73
CA VAL A 106 11.82 -6.77 -15.46
C VAL A 106 11.42 -5.37 -15.86
N ILE A 107 11.41 -4.43 -14.92
CA ILE A 107 11.08 -3.03 -15.17
C ILE A 107 12.31 -2.18 -14.82
N THR A 108 13.08 -1.81 -15.85
CA THR A 108 14.21 -0.86 -15.76
C THR A 108 13.92 0.44 -16.52
N GLY A 109 12.73 0.55 -17.12
CA GLY A 109 12.22 1.72 -17.81
C GLY A 109 11.22 2.54 -16.99
N ASP A 110 10.32 3.21 -17.71
CA ASP A 110 9.26 4.09 -17.16
C ASP A 110 7.90 3.70 -17.77
N ILE A 111 6.98 3.21 -16.93
CA ILE A 111 5.63 2.85 -17.33
C ILE A 111 4.68 3.95 -16.87
N GLN A 112 4.08 4.64 -17.83
CA GLN A 112 3.13 5.73 -17.58
C GLN A 112 1.73 5.35 -18.02
N PHE A 113 0.73 6.02 -17.45
CA PHE A 113 -0.67 5.91 -17.86
C PHE A 113 -1.14 7.23 -18.47
N ASN A 114 -2.01 7.17 -19.48
CA ASN A 114 -2.68 8.36 -19.98
C ASN A 114 -3.42 9.07 -18.83
N ASP A 115 -3.33 10.40 -18.76
CA ASP A 115 -3.86 11.20 -17.66
C ASP A 115 -5.21 11.85 -17.98
N ASP A 116 -6.08 11.11 -18.68
CA ASP A 116 -7.47 11.50 -18.96
C ASP A 116 -8.43 10.93 -17.90
N PRO A 117 -8.87 11.73 -16.91
CA PRO A 117 -9.67 11.21 -15.82
C PRO A 117 -11.05 10.72 -16.25
N LEU A 118 -11.64 11.32 -17.29
CA LEU A 118 -12.98 10.96 -17.75
C LEU A 118 -12.94 9.64 -18.52
N TYR A 119 -11.94 9.47 -19.39
CA TYR A 119 -11.73 8.20 -20.08
C TYR A 119 -11.58 7.05 -19.06
N TRP A 120 -10.71 7.20 -18.06
CA TRP A 120 -10.46 6.14 -17.11
C TRP A 120 -11.60 5.91 -16.11
N ALA A 121 -12.38 6.94 -15.79
CA ALA A 121 -13.61 6.76 -15.01
C ALA A 121 -14.59 5.79 -15.69
N ASP A 122 -14.63 5.74 -17.02
CA ASP A 122 -15.51 4.85 -17.77
C ASP A 122 -14.86 3.49 -18.13
N ASN A 123 -13.54 3.47 -18.37
CA ASN A 123 -12.87 2.32 -18.98
C ASN A 123 -12.07 1.43 -18.01
N SER A 124 -11.66 1.94 -16.83
CA SER A 124 -10.88 1.15 -15.87
C SER A 124 -11.65 -0.08 -15.35
N PHE A 125 -10.93 -1.13 -14.94
CA PHE A 125 -11.56 -2.31 -14.33
C PHE A 125 -12.18 -1.95 -12.99
N LYS A 126 -13.43 -2.34 -12.75
CA LYS A 126 -14.19 -1.99 -11.54
C LYS A 126 -14.14 -3.10 -10.49
N PHE A 127 -14.00 -2.70 -9.24
CA PHE A 127 -14.22 -3.53 -8.06
C PHE A 127 -15.51 -3.06 -7.38
N ALA A 128 -16.40 -4.01 -7.03
CA ALA A 128 -17.62 -3.69 -6.31
C ALA A 128 -17.34 -3.12 -4.91
N PHE A 129 -16.29 -3.63 -4.25
CA PHE A 129 -15.87 -3.13 -2.95
C PHE A 129 -15.43 -1.65 -3.04
N GLN A 130 -16.09 -0.78 -2.30
CA GLN A 130 -15.83 0.66 -2.21
C GLN A 130 -15.81 1.40 -3.55
N ASN A 131 -16.51 0.88 -4.56
CA ASN A 131 -16.55 1.45 -5.91
C ASN A 131 -15.15 1.72 -6.50
N GLN A 132 -14.17 0.89 -6.15
CA GLN A 132 -12.79 1.07 -6.59
C GLN A 132 -12.60 0.68 -8.05
N SER A 133 -11.51 1.15 -8.64
CA SER A 133 -11.15 0.75 -10.01
C SER A 133 -9.64 0.72 -10.22
N VAL A 134 -9.12 0.09 -11.27
CA VAL A 134 -7.67 -0.03 -11.51
C VAL A 134 -7.33 0.08 -13.00
N PHE A 135 -6.16 0.66 -13.31
CA PHE A 135 -5.65 0.72 -14.69
C PHE A 135 -5.42 -0.66 -15.31
N TRP A 136 -4.77 -1.53 -14.53
CA TRP A 136 -4.35 -2.86 -14.93
C TRP A 136 -4.19 -3.77 -13.72
N LYS A 137 -4.32 -5.08 -13.94
CA LYS A 137 -4.26 -6.07 -12.87
C LYS A 137 -3.45 -7.28 -13.30
N PHE A 138 -2.66 -7.80 -12.36
CA PHE A 138 -1.81 -8.97 -12.50
C PHE A 138 -2.37 -10.11 -11.65
N GLY A 139 -2.39 -11.31 -12.18
CA GLY A 139 -2.94 -12.48 -11.48
C GLY A 139 -2.54 -13.78 -12.15
N GLY A 140 -2.80 -14.88 -11.47
CA GLY A 140 -2.33 -16.21 -11.87
C GLY A 140 -1.27 -16.75 -10.90
N GLU A 141 -0.29 -17.50 -11.39
CA GLU A 141 0.62 -18.29 -10.54
C GLU A 141 2.09 -17.94 -10.79
N ASP A 142 2.88 -17.83 -9.72
CA ASP A 142 4.34 -17.68 -9.76
C ASP A 142 4.78 -16.49 -10.65
N ILE A 143 4.51 -15.28 -10.14
CA ILE A 143 4.76 -14.00 -10.83
C ILE A 143 5.86 -13.25 -10.07
N ASN A 144 6.98 -12.94 -10.72
CA ASN A 144 8.02 -12.09 -10.12
C ASN A 144 8.14 -10.79 -10.90
N ILE A 145 7.94 -9.65 -10.24
CA ILE A 145 8.07 -8.32 -10.83
C ILE A 145 9.20 -7.60 -10.12
N TYR A 146 10.19 -7.12 -10.85
CA TYR A 146 11.32 -6.44 -10.22
C TYR A 146 12.01 -5.43 -11.13
N GLY A 147 12.64 -4.45 -10.49
CA GLY A 147 13.48 -3.44 -11.16
C GLY A 147 14.84 -3.32 -10.51
N ASP A 148 15.39 -2.12 -10.59
CA ASP A 148 16.65 -1.73 -9.97
C ASP A 148 16.52 -0.32 -9.34
N LEU A 149 16.69 -0.24 -8.02
CA LEU A 149 16.71 1.03 -7.29
C LEU A 149 18.07 1.73 -7.33
N GLY A 150 19.14 1.07 -7.80
CA GLY A 150 20.49 1.62 -7.90
C GLY A 150 20.64 2.71 -8.98
N ASN A 151 19.65 2.88 -9.84
CA ASN A 151 19.58 3.94 -10.84
C ASN A 151 18.24 4.71 -10.73
N ASP A 152 18.11 5.86 -11.40
CA ASP A 152 16.91 6.72 -11.35
C ASP A 152 15.72 6.22 -12.21
N LYS A 153 15.78 5.00 -12.76
CA LYS A 153 14.71 4.39 -13.55
C LYS A 153 13.90 3.38 -12.71
N SER A 154 13.24 2.41 -13.36
CA SER A 154 12.40 1.38 -12.71
C SER A 154 11.12 1.96 -12.11
N VAL A 155 10.37 2.73 -12.91
CA VAL A 155 9.25 3.55 -12.46
C VAL A 155 7.92 3.08 -13.05
N ILE A 156 6.87 3.10 -12.21
CA ILE A 156 5.47 3.06 -12.62
C ILE A 156 4.83 4.39 -12.16
N ASP A 157 4.47 5.28 -13.09
CA ASP A 157 3.91 6.61 -12.81
C ASP A 157 2.44 6.71 -13.26
N GLY A 158 1.54 6.89 -12.28
CA GLY A 158 0.10 7.04 -12.50
C GLY A 158 -0.34 8.39 -13.05
N ARG A 159 0.57 9.39 -13.11
CA ARG A 159 0.28 10.76 -13.58
C ARG A 159 -0.96 11.37 -12.93
N GLY A 160 -1.10 11.18 -11.62
CA GLY A 160 -2.30 11.48 -10.83
C GLY A 160 -2.76 12.94 -10.75
N GLN A 161 -1.95 13.91 -11.18
CA GLN A 161 -2.24 15.35 -11.04
C GLN A 161 -3.62 15.75 -11.59
N ALA A 162 -3.93 15.34 -12.83
CA ALA A 162 -5.22 15.65 -13.47
C ALA A 162 -6.42 15.08 -12.69
N TYR A 163 -6.24 13.94 -12.01
CA TYR A 163 -7.27 13.30 -11.21
C TYR A 163 -7.48 13.99 -9.86
N TRP A 164 -6.38 14.42 -9.21
CA TRP A 164 -6.44 15.16 -7.96
C TRP A 164 -7.08 16.54 -8.13
N GLU A 165 -6.93 17.16 -9.31
CA GLU A 165 -7.64 18.37 -9.70
C GLU A 165 -9.12 18.10 -9.99
N ALA A 166 -9.42 17.08 -10.79
CA ALA A 166 -10.79 16.78 -11.22
C ALA A 166 -11.71 16.37 -10.06
N ILE A 167 -11.21 15.65 -9.04
CA ILE A 167 -12.00 15.23 -7.88
C ILE A 167 -12.45 16.42 -7.00
N GLN A 168 -11.76 17.57 -7.06
CA GLN A 168 -12.15 18.77 -6.30
C GLN A 168 -13.48 19.37 -6.79
N THR A 169 -13.80 19.21 -8.07
CA THR A 169 -15.04 19.72 -8.68
C THR A 169 -16.05 18.62 -8.97
N ASN A 170 -15.60 17.37 -9.10
CA ASN A 170 -16.44 16.19 -9.26
C ASN A 170 -16.10 15.12 -8.22
N SER A 171 -16.70 15.21 -7.03
CA SER A 171 -16.47 14.25 -5.93
C SER A 171 -16.96 12.83 -6.20
N SER A 172 -17.68 12.60 -7.31
CA SER A 172 -18.14 11.28 -7.76
C SER A 172 -17.21 10.63 -8.80
N LEU A 173 -16.12 11.30 -9.19
CA LEU A 173 -15.18 10.79 -10.17
C LEU A 173 -14.48 9.51 -9.67
N LEU A 174 -14.65 8.41 -10.41
CA LEU A 174 -13.89 7.19 -10.17
C LEU A 174 -12.45 7.39 -10.66
N ARG A 175 -11.50 7.27 -9.73
CA ARG A 175 -10.06 7.36 -10.01
C ARG A 175 -9.46 5.94 -9.95
N PRO A 176 -8.72 5.49 -10.97
CA PRO A 176 -8.10 4.17 -10.94
C PRO A 176 -6.92 4.11 -9.97
N MET A 177 -6.83 3.01 -9.24
CA MET A 177 -5.64 2.58 -8.51
C MET A 177 -4.53 2.29 -9.51
N LEU A 178 -3.28 2.47 -9.07
CA LEU A 178 -2.12 2.35 -9.96
C LEU A 178 -1.82 0.89 -10.34
N PHE A 179 -1.92 -0.02 -9.38
CA PHE A 179 -1.59 -1.42 -9.58
C PHE A 179 -2.51 -2.33 -8.75
N SER A 180 -2.79 -3.53 -9.27
CA SER A 180 -3.41 -4.58 -8.47
C SER A 180 -2.83 -5.96 -8.77
N PHE A 181 -2.57 -6.71 -7.70
CA PHE A 181 -2.61 -8.16 -7.77
C PHE A 181 -4.06 -8.61 -7.55
N ASP A 182 -4.64 -9.35 -8.48
CA ASP A 182 -5.98 -9.91 -8.40
C ASP A 182 -5.95 -11.40 -8.75
N GLY A 183 -6.14 -12.25 -7.74
CA GLY A 183 -6.06 -13.71 -7.95
C GLY A 183 -4.64 -14.24 -8.11
N ALA A 184 -3.62 -13.56 -7.55
CA ALA A 184 -2.24 -14.01 -7.60
C ALA A 184 -1.97 -15.12 -6.57
N LYS A 185 -1.21 -16.15 -6.97
CA LYS A 185 -0.79 -17.29 -6.14
C LYS A 185 0.71 -17.47 -6.25
N GLY A 186 1.44 -17.09 -5.21
CA GLY A 186 2.89 -17.00 -5.30
C GLY A 186 3.30 -15.82 -6.18
N ALA A 187 3.50 -14.66 -5.57
CA ALA A 187 3.97 -13.49 -6.30
C ALA A 187 5.02 -12.71 -5.51
N THR A 188 5.96 -12.10 -6.23
CA THR A 188 6.91 -11.14 -5.67
C THR A 188 6.88 -9.84 -6.45
N MET A 189 6.99 -8.72 -5.74
CA MET A 189 7.25 -7.41 -6.34
C MET A 189 8.36 -6.71 -5.55
N SER A 190 9.43 -6.27 -6.22
CA SER A 190 10.51 -5.60 -5.52
C SER A 190 11.37 -4.63 -6.33
N HIS A 191 12.09 -3.74 -5.64
CA HIS A 191 13.06 -2.83 -6.23
C HIS A 191 12.45 -1.89 -7.28
N LEU A 192 11.27 -1.36 -7.01
CA LEU A 192 10.53 -0.48 -7.91
C LEU A 192 10.15 0.84 -7.27
N ARG A 193 9.99 1.84 -8.13
CA ARG A 193 9.42 3.14 -7.79
C ARG A 193 7.99 3.22 -8.30
N MET A 194 7.08 3.62 -7.43
CA MET A 194 5.73 3.99 -7.82
C MET A 194 5.49 5.47 -7.56
N ARG A 195 4.91 6.16 -8.53
CA ARG A 195 4.75 7.62 -8.51
C ARG A 195 3.31 8.02 -8.81
N ASN A 196 2.86 9.03 -8.09
CA ASN A 196 1.69 9.85 -8.39
C ASN A 196 0.45 9.05 -8.83
N PRO A 197 -0.09 8.18 -7.96
CA PRO A 197 -1.26 7.39 -8.31
C PRO A 197 -2.51 8.30 -8.35
N PRO A 198 -3.46 8.06 -9.26
CA PRO A 198 -4.74 8.78 -9.23
C PRO A 198 -5.54 8.53 -7.95
N ASN A 199 -5.46 7.31 -7.41
CA ASN A 199 -6.07 6.85 -6.15
C ASN A 199 -5.02 6.01 -5.38
N TRP A 200 -5.38 4.86 -4.82
CA TRP A 200 -4.44 3.96 -4.13
C TRP A 200 -3.29 3.55 -5.04
N PHE A 201 -2.11 3.36 -4.46
CA PHE A 201 -0.98 2.76 -5.16
C PHE A 201 -1.27 1.31 -5.50
N ASN A 202 -1.67 0.50 -4.52
CA ASN A 202 -1.73 -0.95 -4.67
C ASN A 202 -2.97 -1.57 -4.03
N LEU A 203 -3.61 -2.50 -4.74
CA LEU A 203 -4.56 -3.45 -4.17
C LEU A 203 -4.07 -4.89 -4.35
N ILE A 204 -3.91 -5.62 -3.24
CA ILE A 204 -3.68 -7.06 -3.21
C ILE A 204 -5.02 -7.76 -2.92
N ALA A 205 -5.75 -8.06 -4.00
CA ALA A 205 -7.07 -8.67 -3.98
C ALA A 205 -7.02 -10.17 -4.27
N ASN A 206 -7.84 -10.96 -3.56
CA ASN A 206 -8.09 -12.37 -3.87
C ASN A 206 -6.81 -13.22 -3.98
N SER A 207 -5.74 -12.81 -3.28
CA SER A 207 -4.39 -13.29 -3.56
C SER A 207 -3.83 -14.08 -2.38
N THR A 208 -2.86 -14.91 -2.66
CA THR A 208 -2.20 -15.73 -1.64
C THR A 208 -0.72 -15.86 -1.92
N ASP A 209 0.09 -15.88 -0.87
CA ASP A 209 1.55 -16.01 -0.96
C ASP A 209 2.20 -14.86 -1.75
N VAL A 210 2.00 -13.62 -1.32
CA VAL A 210 2.61 -12.43 -1.96
C VAL A 210 3.69 -11.81 -1.08
N ILE A 211 4.86 -11.51 -1.66
CA ILE A 211 5.92 -10.73 -1.01
C ILE A 211 6.15 -9.43 -1.77
N ILE A 212 6.09 -8.32 -1.05
CA ILE A 212 6.46 -6.99 -1.51
C ILE A 212 7.70 -6.54 -0.72
N SER A 213 8.77 -6.12 -1.39
CA SER A 213 10.02 -5.72 -0.72
C SER A 213 10.72 -4.60 -1.47
N ASP A 214 11.41 -3.70 -0.76
CA ASP A 214 12.30 -2.71 -1.39
C ASP A 214 11.56 -1.82 -2.39
N MET A 215 10.44 -1.22 -1.95
CA MET A 215 9.61 -0.35 -2.76
C MET A 215 9.75 1.11 -2.31
N ASP A 216 9.71 2.03 -3.28
CA ASP A 216 9.68 3.47 -3.04
C ASP A 216 8.39 4.03 -3.63
N LEU A 217 7.45 4.42 -2.78
CA LEU A 217 6.14 4.97 -3.15
C LEU A 217 6.12 6.46 -2.84
N LYS A 218 5.76 7.28 -3.82
CA LYS A 218 5.70 8.74 -3.64
C LYS A 218 4.55 9.38 -4.40
N ALA A 219 3.60 9.94 -3.67
CA ALA A 219 2.56 10.80 -4.21
C ALA A 219 2.95 12.25 -3.93
N GLN A 220 3.31 13.00 -4.97
CA GLN A 220 3.74 14.38 -4.81
C GLN A 220 3.15 15.25 -5.92
N MET A 221 2.54 16.38 -5.53
CA MET A 221 2.09 17.37 -6.50
C MET A 221 3.28 18.07 -7.16
N LYS A 222 3.18 18.34 -8.47
CA LYS A 222 4.23 19.09 -9.19
C LYS A 222 4.34 20.53 -8.69
N GLN A 223 3.22 21.16 -8.33
CA GLN A 223 3.12 22.48 -7.68
C GLN A 223 1.87 22.50 -6.79
N SER A 224 1.90 23.24 -5.66
CA SER A 224 0.70 23.45 -4.85
C SER A 224 -0.28 24.38 -5.58
N GLN A 225 -1.03 23.83 -6.53
CA GLN A 225 -2.02 24.60 -7.27
C GLN A 225 -3.30 24.73 -6.44
N ASN A 226 -3.70 25.98 -6.16
CA ASN A 226 -5.05 26.39 -5.75
C ASN A 226 -5.76 25.51 -4.70
N GLY A 227 -5.05 25.01 -3.69
CA GLY A 227 -5.65 24.22 -2.61
C GLY A 227 -6.00 22.77 -2.97
N VAL A 228 -5.52 22.26 -4.11
CA VAL A 228 -5.64 20.83 -4.47
C VAL A 228 -4.98 19.97 -3.40
N LYS A 229 -5.66 18.91 -2.98
CA LYS A 229 -5.14 17.90 -2.07
C LYS A 229 -5.07 16.56 -2.78
N ILE A 230 -4.00 15.82 -2.53
CA ILE A 230 -3.93 14.41 -2.89
C ILE A 230 -4.82 13.67 -1.87
N ALA A 231 -5.86 13.00 -2.34
CA ALA A 231 -6.77 12.21 -1.51
C ALA A 231 -6.66 10.72 -1.87
N ASN A 232 -6.72 9.83 -0.89
CA ASN A 232 -6.73 8.37 -1.07
C ASN A 232 -5.52 7.87 -1.87
N SER A 233 -4.31 8.23 -1.43
CA SER A 233 -3.07 7.71 -2.01
C SER A 233 -2.48 6.56 -1.19
N ASP A 234 -3.35 5.65 -0.74
CA ASP A 234 -3.01 4.52 0.13
C ASP A 234 -1.83 3.70 -0.44
N GLY A 235 -0.89 3.29 0.41
CA GLY A 235 0.31 2.57 -0.02
C GLY A 235 0.00 1.15 -0.48
N TRP A 236 -0.58 0.35 0.41
CA TRP A 236 -1.11 -0.98 0.08
C TRP A 236 -2.42 -1.27 0.79
N ASP A 237 -3.37 -1.78 0.01
CA ASP A 237 -4.62 -2.32 0.50
C ASP A 237 -4.62 -3.84 0.30
N THR A 238 -4.91 -4.59 1.35
CA THR A 238 -5.11 -6.05 1.27
C THR A 238 -6.59 -6.36 1.36
N TYR A 239 -7.12 -7.19 0.47
CA TYR A 239 -8.54 -7.54 0.41
C TYR A 239 -8.75 -9.00 -0.01
N ARG A 240 -9.48 -9.80 0.79
CA ARG A 240 -9.69 -11.24 0.52
C ARG A 240 -8.39 -11.98 0.21
N SER A 241 -7.35 -11.71 1.00
CA SER A 241 -6.00 -12.17 0.74
C SER A 241 -5.35 -12.80 1.97
N ASP A 242 -4.50 -13.80 1.75
CA ASP A 242 -3.90 -14.62 2.79
C ASP A 242 -2.39 -14.77 2.60
N ARG A 243 -1.60 -14.75 3.68
CA ARG A 243 -0.13 -14.92 3.63
C ARG A 243 0.54 -13.85 2.76
N ILE A 244 0.41 -12.61 3.21
CA ILE A 244 1.02 -11.45 2.57
C ILE A 244 2.20 -10.96 3.42
N VAL A 245 3.30 -10.59 2.79
CA VAL A 245 4.45 -9.91 3.42
C VAL A 245 4.70 -8.60 2.69
N ILE A 246 4.73 -7.49 3.42
CA ILE A 246 5.13 -6.17 2.90
C ILE A 246 6.31 -5.68 3.73
N GLN A 247 7.46 -5.42 3.10
CA GLN A 247 8.67 -5.08 3.85
C GLN A 247 9.60 -4.07 3.19
N ASN A 248 10.51 -3.52 4.00
CA ASN A 248 11.68 -2.74 3.56
C ASN A 248 11.34 -1.62 2.57
N SER A 249 10.28 -0.87 2.82
CA SER A 249 9.75 0.10 1.85
C SER A 249 9.56 1.48 2.45
N VAL A 250 9.67 2.50 1.59
CA VAL A 250 9.47 3.91 1.93
C VAL A 250 8.23 4.43 1.22
N ILE A 251 7.37 5.10 1.96
CA ILE A 251 6.05 5.54 1.50
C ILE A 251 5.86 7.01 1.88
N ILE A 252 5.72 7.85 0.88
CA ILE A 252 5.31 9.24 1.03
C ILE A 252 3.95 9.39 0.35
N ASN A 253 2.91 9.50 1.16
CA ASN A 253 1.54 9.57 0.68
C ASN A 253 0.69 10.50 1.54
N THR A 254 -0.63 10.44 1.36
CA THR A 254 -1.61 11.27 2.07
C THR A 254 -2.79 10.47 2.64
N ASP A 255 -2.71 9.14 2.65
CA ASP A 255 -3.72 8.25 3.23
C ASP A 255 -3.04 7.03 3.86
N ASP A 256 -3.76 5.93 4.13
CA ASP A 256 -3.25 4.75 4.84
C ASP A 256 -1.90 4.25 4.25
N CYS A 257 -0.93 3.95 5.11
CA CYS A 257 0.35 3.43 4.64
C CYS A 257 0.17 1.96 4.23
N VAL A 258 -0.51 1.20 5.10
CA VAL A 258 -1.10 -0.10 4.77
C VAL A 258 -2.50 -0.15 5.36
N SER A 259 -3.46 -0.61 4.56
CA SER A 259 -4.86 -0.79 4.95
C SER A 259 -5.26 -2.27 4.83
N PHE A 260 -5.75 -2.86 5.92
CA PHE A 260 -6.23 -4.24 5.95
C PHE A 260 -7.75 -4.25 5.78
N LYS A 261 -8.20 -4.40 4.54
CA LYS A 261 -9.62 -4.49 4.17
C LYS A 261 -10.19 -5.88 4.49
N PRO A 262 -11.50 -6.11 4.29
CA PRO A 262 -12.13 -7.36 4.69
C PRO A 262 -11.46 -8.62 4.15
N ASN A 263 -11.42 -9.64 4.99
CA ASN A 263 -10.89 -10.97 4.70
C ASN A 263 -9.38 -10.98 4.40
N SER A 264 -8.63 -10.15 5.12
CA SER A 264 -7.16 -10.13 5.10
C SER A 264 -6.61 -10.90 6.28
N THR A 265 -5.90 -12.01 6.02
CA THR A 265 -5.41 -12.92 7.05
C THR A 265 -3.94 -13.27 6.90
N ASN A 266 -3.27 -13.53 8.04
CA ASN A 266 -1.86 -13.95 8.07
C ASN A 266 -0.95 -12.97 7.32
N VAL A 267 -0.98 -11.70 7.71
CA VAL A 267 -0.21 -10.65 7.06
C VAL A 267 0.91 -10.16 7.97
N VAL A 268 2.12 -10.05 7.41
CA VAL A 268 3.27 -9.43 8.06
C VAL A 268 3.61 -8.14 7.34
N VAL A 269 3.75 -7.06 8.11
CA VAL A 269 4.25 -5.78 7.63
C VAL A 269 5.49 -5.42 8.45
N GLN A 270 6.63 -5.16 7.82
CA GLN A 270 7.86 -4.92 8.58
C GLN A 270 8.84 -3.95 7.93
N ASN A 271 9.54 -3.17 8.75
CA ASN A 271 10.61 -2.25 8.29
C ASN A 271 10.10 -1.21 7.28
N LEU A 272 8.96 -0.55 7.59
CA LEU A 272 8.40 0.50 6.74
C LEU A 272 8.70 1.89 7.30
N ASP A 273 8.94 2.85 6.39
CA ASP A 273 9.03 4.28 6.69
C ASP A 273 7.90 5.02 5.95
N CYS A 274 6.91 5.48 6.70
CA CYS A 274 5.71 6.10 6.16
C CYS A 274 5.64 7.57 6.59
N THR A 275 5.53 8.48 5.62
CA THR A 275 5.42 9.92 5.86
C THR A 275 4.15 10.49 5.22
N GLY A 276 3.40 11.31 5.97
CA GLY A 276 2.19 11.99 5.49
C GLY A 276 0.90 11.15 5.52
N SER A 277 0.99 9.95 6.06
CA SER A 277 -0.04 8.90 5.97
C SER A 277 -1.23 9.08 6.94
N HIS A 278 -2.26 8.25 6.81
CA HIS A 278 -3.29 8.04 7.83
C HIS A 278 -3.07 6.83 8.75
N GLY A 279 -1.93 6.15 8.63
CA GLY A 279 -1.51 5.12 9.59
C GLY A 279 -1.43 3.71 9.03
N MET A 280 -1.06 2.79 9.92
CA MET A 280 -1.20 1.35 9.73
C MET A 280 -2.60 0.93 10.18
N SER A 281 -3.50 0.85 9.21
CA SER A 281 -4.94 0.83 9.44
C SER A 281 -5.54 -0.55 9.23
N VAL A 282 -6.15 -1.13 10.28
CA VAL A 282 -7.13 -2.20 10.10
C VAL A 282 -8.46 -1.57 9.74
N GLY A 283 -8.94 -1.87 8.53
CA GLY A 283 -10.25 -1.46 8.02
C GLY A 283 -10.24 -0.32 6.99
N SER A 284 -11.36 0.38 6.80
CA SER A 284 -12.58 0.24 7.58
C SER A 284 -13.27 -1.11 7.36
N LEU A 285 -13.88 -1.65 8.44
CA LEU A 285 -14.61 -2.93 8.44
C LEU A 285 -16.04 -2.74 8.96
N GLY A 286 -16.92 -3.67 8.63
CA GLY A 286 -18.34 -3.61 8.98
C GLY A 286 -19.13 -2.65 8.10
N GLN A 287 -18.61 -2.32 6.91
CA GLN A 287 -19.20 -1.29 6.05
C GLN A 287 -20.55 -1.71 5.45
N TYR A 288 -20.69 -2.95 5.02
CA TYR A 288 -21.87 -3.38 4.27
C TYR A 288 -22.75 -4.30 5.12
N LYS A 289 -24.02 -3.92 5.29
CA LYS A 289 -25.01 -4.75 5.98
C LYS A 289 -25.20 -6.08 5.24
N GLY A 290 -25.19 -7.18 5.99
CA GLY A 290 -25.29 -8.53 5.44
C GLY A 290 -23.94 -9.16 5.09
N GLU A 291 -22.86 -8.36 5.03
CA GLU A 291 -21.50 -8.86 4.84
C GLU A 291 -20.82 -9.16 6.17
N THR A 292 -19.84 -10.06 6.14
CA THR A 292 -19.01 -10.42 7.29
C THR A 292 -17.54 -10.16 6.96
N ASP A 293 -16.95 -9.21 7.68
CA ASP A 293 -15.58 -8.76 7.46
C ASP A 293 -14.64 -9.37 8.51
N ILE A 294 -13.70 -10.23 8.08
CA ILE A 294 -12.75 -10.88 8.98
C ILE A 294 -11.34 -10.33 8.73
N VAL A 295 -10.66 -9.85 9.77
CA VAL A 295 -9.23 -9.53 9.71
C VAL A 295 -8.53 -10.18 10.87
N GLU A 296 -7.60 -11.10 10.59
CA GLU A 296 -6.96 -11.91 11.63
C GLU A 296 -5.49 -12.21 11.38
N ASN A 297 -4.73 -12.37 12.45
CA ASN A 297 -3.31 -12.76 12.43
C ASN A 297 -2.45 -11.74 11.66
N LEU A 298 -2.39 -10.52 12.19
CA LEU A 298 -1.53 -9.47 11.65
C LEU A 298 -0.34 -9.25 12.59
N TYR A 299 0.86 -9.20 12.01
CA TYR A 299 2.06 -8.81 12.73
C TYR A 299 2.73 -7.63 12.03
N ILE A 300 2.65 -6.46 12.66
CA ILE A 300 3.15 -5.20 12.11
C ILE A 300 4.32 -4.78 12.99
N TYR A 301 5.53 -4.76 12.42
CA TYR A 301 6.78 -4.68 13.16
C TYR A 301 7.71 -3.59 12.62
N ASN A 302 8.41 -2.87 13.49
CA ASN A 302 9.47 -1.93 13.12
C ASN A 302 9.02 -0.93 12.05
N THR A 303 8.05 -0.09 12.41
CA THR A 303 7.48 0.92 11.50
C THR A 303 7.76 2.32 12.02
N THR A 304 8.30 3.18 11.15
CA THR A 304 8.37 4.61 11.39
C THR A 304 7.16 5.28 10.75
N MET A 305 6.39 6.00 11.56
CA MET A 305 5.26 6.82 11.11
C MET A 305 5.61 8.28 11.38
N ALA A 306 5.62 9.10 10.35
CA ALA A 306 5.97 10.51 10.42
C ALA A 306 4.90 11.41 9.79
N ASN A 307 4.59 12.53 10.44
CA ASN A 307 3.61 13.52 9.95
C ASN A 307 2.27 12.87 9.54
N ALA A 308 1.84 11.84 10.27
CA ALA A 308 0.65 11.07 9.97
C ALA A 308 -0.53 11.46 10.88
N SER A 309 -1.77 11.17 10.48
CA SER A 309 -2.91 11.35 11.39
C SER A 309 -2.84 10.36 12.56
N ASP A 310 -2.49 9.11 12.27
CA ASP A 310 -2.42 8.03 13.24
C ASP A 310 -1.20 7.16 12.93
N ALA A 311 -0.62 6.53 13.95
CA ALA A 311 0.41 5.51 13.72
C ALA A 311 -0.20 4.11 13.68
N ALA A 312 -0.69 3.59 14.80
CA ALA A 312 -1.44 2.33 14.87
C ALA A 312 -2.96 2.63 14.86
N ARG A 313 -3.72 2.08 13.90
CA ARG A 313 -5.14 2.41 13.74
C ARG A 313 -6.02 1.19 13.48
N ILE A 314 -7.15 1.09 14.18
CA ILE A 314 -8.25 0.15 13.89
C ILE A 314 -9.54 0.95 13.75
N LYS A 315 -10.23 0.80 12.62
CA LYS A 315 -11.42 1.59 12.26
C LYS A 315 -12.55 0.68 11.80
N VAL A 316 -13.67 0.75 12.51
CA VAL A 316 -14.84 -0.10 12.29
C VAL A 316 -16.07 0.80 12.23
N TRP A 317 -16.95 0.54 11.25
CA TRP A 317 -18.23 1.24 11.12
C TRP A 317 -19.19 0.87 12.26
N PRO A 318 -20.10 1.77 12.67
CA PRO A 318 -21.10 1.48 13.69
C PRO A 318 -22.15 0.46 13.20
N GLY A 319 -23.05 0.04 14.09
CA GLY A 319 -24.11 -0.92 13.78
C GLY A 319 -25.23 -0.37 12.89
N ILE A 320 -25.20 0.94 12.60
CA ILE A 320 -26.18 1.66 11.78
C ILE A 320 -25.54 2.18 10.49
N GLU A 321 -26.31 2.12 9.41
CA GLU A 321 -25.92 2.74 8.14
C GLU A 321 -25.78 4.26 8.29
N THR A 322 -24.63 4.77 7.87
CA THR A 322 -24.22 6.15 8.05
C THR A 322 -23.79 6.75 6.73
N ALA A 323 -24.32 7.94 6.44
CA ALA A 323 -23.83 8.80 5.36
C ALA A 323 -22.54 9.51 5.81
N PHE A 324 -21.43 9.26 5.12
CA PHE A 324 -20.11 9.81 5.45
C PHE A 324 -19.53 10.64 4.30
N GLN A 325 -19.46 10.09 3.08
CA GLN A 325 -18.96 10.79 1.89
C GLN A 325 -19.74 10.38 0.63
N THR A 326 -19.58 11.14 -0.46
CA THR A 326 -20.29 10.90 -1.74
C THR A 326 -20.21 9.44 -2.20
N LEU A 327 -19.04 8.82 -2.12
CA LEU A 327 -18.80 7.44 -2.59
C LEU A 327 -18.48 6.45 -1.45
N LEU A 328 -18.46 6.91 -0.20
CA LEU A 328 -18.10 6.09 0.96
C LEU A 328 -19.13 6.26 2.07
N ASN A 329 -20.07 5.32 2.14
CA ASN A 329 -21.13 5.22 3.14
C ASN A 329 -21.19 3.78 3.66
N GLY A 330 -21.73 3.57 4.85
CA GLY A 330 -21.90 2.22 5.38
C GLY A 330 -22.19 2.14 6.86
N GLY A 331 -22.14 0.90 7.37
CA GLY A 331 -22.45 0.50 8.72
C GLY A 331 -23.39 -0.70 8.76
N GLY A 332 -23.42 -1.37 9.91
CA GLY A 332 -24.26 -2.54 10.14
C GLY A 332 -23.70 -3.87 9.63
N GLY A 333 -22.49 -3.90 9.06
CA GLY A 333 -21.79 -5.14 8.70
C GLY A 333 -21.31 -5.91 9.93
N LEU A 334 -21.18 -7.24 9.78
CA LEU A 334 -20.73 -8.17 10.81
C LEU A 334 -19.22 -8.42 10.68
N GLY A 335 -18.63 -9.12 11.65
CA GLY A 335 -17.27 -9.63 11.48
C GLY A 335 -16.45 -9.63 12.76
N ARG A 336 -15.12 -9.67 12.60
CA ARG A 336 -14.17 -9.55 13.70
C ARG A 336 -12.79 -9.08 13.26
N VAL A 337 -12.12 -8.36 14.15
CA VAL A 337 -10.66 -8.17 14.16
C VAL A 337 -10.10 -9.01 15.30
N ARG A 338 -9.12 -9.88 15.02
CA ARG A 338 -8.51 -10.72 16.07
C ARG A 338 -7.02 -10.96 15.85
N ASN A 339 -6.26 -11.03 16.93
CA ASN A 339 -4.84 -11.39 16.91
C ASN A 339 -4.04 -10.43 16.00
N VAL A 340 -4.03 -9.16 16.39
CA VAL A 340 -3.29 -8.09 15.69
C VAL A 340 -2.24 -7.55 16.64
N THR A 341 -0.99 -7.55 16.21
CA THR A 341 0.12 -6.96 16.97
C THR A 341 0.73 -5.80 16.21
N TYR A 342 0.80 -4.64 16.87
CA TYR A 342 1.63 -3.51 16.49
C TYR A 342 2.85 -3.49 17.42
N ASP A 343 4.04 -3.64 16.87
CA ASP A 343 5.30 -3.74 17.61
C ASP A 343 6.38 -2.84 17.03
N LEU A 344 7.13 -2.18 17.90
CA LEU A 344 8.26 -1.31 17.57
C LEU A 344 7.84 -0.19 16.60
N PHE A 345 7.00 0.72 17.10
CA PHE A 345 6.50 1.87 16.34
C PHE A 345 7.16 3.16 16.79
N LYS A 346 7.81 3.83 15.84
CA LYS A 346 8.38 5.17 16.04
C LYS A 346 7.42 6.23 15.54
N ASN A 347 7.03 7.15 16.41
CA ASN A 347 6.18 8.29 16.10
C ASN A 347 7.01 9.55 15.91
N ILE A 348 6.81 10.25 14.80
CA ILE A 348 7.44 11.53 14.51
C ILE A 348 6.36 12.52 14.07
N ASN A 349 5.88 13.35 15.00
CA ASN A 349 4.89 14.39 14.70
C ASN A 349 3.57 13.82 14.12
N ASN A 350 3.10 12.69 14.64
CA ASN A 350 1.79 12.13 14.28
C ASN A 350 0.70 12.72 15.16
N ASP A 351 -0.52 12.96 14.65
CA ASP A 351 -1.59 13.52 15.48
C ASP A 351 -1.99 12.58 16.62
N ARG A 352 -2.03 11.27 16.36
CA ARG A 352 -2.24 10.22 17.36
C ARG A 352 -1.23 9.09 17.18
N ALA A 353 -0.73 8.53 18.27
CA ALA A 353 0.06 7.32 18.24
C ALA A 353 -0.81 6.05 18.10
N ILE A 354 -1.99 6.05 18.71
CA ILE A 354 -2.88 4.89 18.76
C ILE A 354 -4.33 5.33 18.60
N THR A 355 -5.05 4.71 17.66
CA THR A 355 -6.48 4.90 17.47
C THR A 355 -7.20 3.56 17.32
N ILE A 356 -8.22 3.32 18.14
CA ILE A 356 -9.21 2.27 17.95
C ILE A 356 -10.58 2.93 17.99
N THR A 357 -11.36 2.79 16.91
CA THR A 357 -12.72 3.34 16.81
C THR A 357 -13.69 2.32 16.23
N GLN A 358 -14.88 2.25 16.84
CA GLN A 358 -16.05 1.53 16.32
C GLN A 358 -17.19 2.49 15.91
N CYS A 359 -16.83 3.74 15.60
CA CYS A 359 -17.74 4.81 15.18
C CYS A 359 -17.25 5.44 13.87
N TYR A 360 -16.52 4.68 13.03
CA TYR A 360 -15.98 5.20 11.78
C TYR A 360 -17.10 5.66 10.84
N GLY A 361 -16.94 6.85 10.26
CA GLY A 361 -17.91 7.45 9.35
C GLY A 361 -19.10 8.15 10.03
N GLN A 362 -19.27 8.02 11.35
CA GLN A 362 -20.37 8.61 12.10
C GLN A 362 -19.88 9.71 13.07
N LYS A 363 -20.33 10.94 12.85
CA LYS A 363 -19.92 12.09 13.67
C LYS A 363 -20.65 12.15 15.02
N ASN A 364 -21.84 11.54 15.12
CA ASN A 364 -22.62 11.53 16.35
C ASN A 364 -22.30 10.29 17.19
N GLN A 365 -21.49 10.48 18.22
CA GLN A 365 -21.11 9.43 19.15
C GLN A 365 -22.31 8.78 19.85
N THR A 366 -23.35 9.54 20.19
CA THR A 366 -24.57 9.00 20.82
C THR A 366 -25.25 7.98 19.91
N LEU A 367 -25.24 8.19 18.58
CA LEU A 367 -25.75 7.20 17.64
C LEU A 367 -24.90 5.94 17.62
N CYS A 368 -23.57 6.04 17.75
CA CYS A 368 -22.70 4.87 17.86
C CYS A 368 -22.89 4.10 19.17
N GLU A 369 -23.37 4.76 20.22
CA GLU A 369 -23.69 4.13 21.51
C GLU A 369 -25.08 3.46 21.50
N GLU A 370 -26.05 4.08 20.81
CA GLU A 370 -27.36 3.49 20.56
C GLU A 370 -27.28 2.30 19.58
N PHE A 371 -26.40 2.40 18.58
CA PHE A 371 -26.16 1.40 17.54
C PHE A 371 -24.69 0.96 17.53
N PRO A 372 -24.24 0.19 18.55
CA PRO A 372 -22.88 -0.29 18.61
C PRO A 372 -22.51 -1.14 17.39
N ALA A 373 -21.24 -1.13 17.00
CA ALA A 373 -20.75 -1.94 15.89
C ALA A 373 -21.13 -3.42 16.07
N ASN A 374 -21.55 -4.08 14.98
CA ASN A 374 -21.84 -5.52 15.04
C ASN A 374 -20.56 -6.37 15.04
N LEU A 375 -19.43 -5.78 14.64
CA LEU A 375 -18.11 -6.40 14.59
C LEU A 375 -17.39 -6.31 15.95
N THR A 376 -16.67 -7.37 16.34
CA THR A 376 -15.87 -7.41 17.58
C THR A 376 -14.38 -7.19 17.32
N ILE A 377 -13.68 -6.56 18.26
CA ILE A 377 -12.22 -6.40 18.23
C ILE A 377 -11.62 -7.15 19.42
N SER A 378 -10.69 -8.08 19.17
CA SER A 378 -10.15 -8.92 20.23
C SER A 378 -8.67 -9.23 20.05
N ASP A 379 -7.98 -9.54 21.13
CA ASP A 379 -6.58 -10.00 21.11
C ASP A 379 -5.67 -9.02 20.35
N ILE A 380 -5.70 -7.76 20.76
CA ILE A 380 -4.87 -6.69 20.17
C ILE A 380 -3.70 -6.41 21.10
N THR A 381 -2.49 -6.47 20.57
CA THR A 381 -1.26 -6.13 21.29
C THR A 381 -0.62 -4.89 20.69
N LEU A 382 -0.57 -3.82 21.46
CA LEU A 382 0.12 -2.56 21.12
C LEU A 382 1.36 -2.49 22.00
N LYS A 383 2.56 -2.70 21.43
CA LYS A 383 3.78 -2.75 22.25
C LYS A 383 4.96 -2.01 21.64
N ASN A 384 5.86 -1.53 22.50
CA ASN A 384 7.07 -0.81 22.10
C ASN A 384 6.77 0.39 21.18
N ILE A 385 5.79 1.21 21.57
CA ILE A 385 5.35 2.39 20.81
C ILE A 385 5.97 3.63 21.47
N TYR A 386 6.76 4.39 20.72
CA TYR A 386 7.57 5.49 21.26
C TYR A 386 7.64 6.67 20.29
N GLY A 387 8.28 7.76 20.72
CA GLY A 387 8.46 8.97 19.92
C GLY A 387 7.57 10.12 20.36
N VAL A 388 7.34 11.08 19.48
CA VAL A 388 6.65 12.35 19.81
C VAL A 388 5.45 12.53 18.89
N VAL A 389 4.26 12.77 19.46
CA VAL A 389 3.06 13.16 18.70
C VAL A 389 3.05 14.65 18.36
N SER A 390 2.15 15.08 17.48
CA SER A 390 2.05 16.47 17.03
C SER A 390 1.45 17.39 18.12
N THR A 391 1.54 18.70 17.91
CA THR A 391 0.92 19.70 18.80
C THR A 391 -0.60 19.77 18.65
N LYS A 392 -1.18 19.13 17.63
CA LYS A 392 -2.57 19.35 17.20
C LYS A 392 -3.59 18.95 18.26
N LEU A 393 -3.31 17.86 18.98
CA LEU A 393 -4.22 17.30 19.99
C LEU A 393 -3.62 17.33 21.40
N ASP A 394 -2.51 18.04 21.62
CA ASP A 394 -1.79 18.07 22.89
C ASP A 394 -2.72 18.42 24.09
N PRO A 395 -2.77 17.61 25.18
CA PRO A 395 -1.88 16.49 25.51
C PRO A 395 -2.41 15.10 25.13
N GLN A 396 -3.46 15.00 24.30
CA GLN A 396 -3.99 13.73 23.84
C GLN A 396 -3.04 13.08 22.83
N ALA A 397 -2.59 11.86 23.13
CA ALA A 397 -1.71 11.06 22.28
C ALA A 397 -2.45 9.92 21.56
N GLY A 398 -3.71 9.63 21.91
CA GLY A 398 -4.50 8.60 21.25
C GLY A 398 -5.93 8.47 21.77
N SER A 399 -6.69 7.58 21.14
CA SER A 399 -8.08 7.25 21.52
C SER A 399 -8.36 5.78 21.27
N LEU A 400 -8.78 5.05 22.30
CA LEU A 400 -9.17 3.64 22.25
C LEU A 400 -10.63 3.54 22.72
N VAL A 401 -11.56 3.68 21.78
CA VAL A 401 -12.99 3.78 22.05
C VAL A 401 -13.75 2.68 21.32
N CYS A 402 -14.28 1.74 22.10
CA CYS A 402 -15.17 0.70 21.63
C CYS A 402 -16.63 1.11 21.84
N SER A 403 -17.52 0.67 20.94
CA SER A 403 -18.89 1.17 20.92
C SER A 403 -19.74 0.63 22.08
N ALA A 404 -19.44 -0.57 22.58
CA ALA A 404 -20.08 -1.15 23.77
C ALA A 404 -19.12 -2.09 24.53
N ALA A 405 -19.42 -2.37 25.80
CA ALA A 405 -18.54 -3.11 26.71
C ALA A 405 -18.24 -4.56 26.28
N ASP A 406 -19.09 -5.15 25.44
CA ASP A 406 -18.95 -6.50 24.89
C ASP A 406 -18.23 -6.54 23.53
N ARG A 407 -17.81 -5.39 22.98
CA ARG A 407 -17.25 -5.28 21.62
C ARG A 407 -15.75 -5.37 21.55
N CYS A 408 -15.07 -5.08 22.66
CA CYS A 408 -13.62 -5.15 22.75
C CYS A 408 -13.17 -6.00 23.93
N SER A 409 -12.26 -6.94 23.68
CA SER A 409 -11.72 -7.82 24.71
C SER A 409 -10.22 -8.07 24.51
N ASN A 410 -9.46 -8.17 25.60
CA ASN A 410 -8.02 -8.48 25.55
C ASN A 410 -7.22 -7.49 24.67
N ILE A 411 -7.46 -6.20 24.86
CA ILE A 411 -6.67 -5.11 24.24
C ILE A 411 -5.56 -4.76 25.23
N ARG A 412 -4.30 -4.92 24.81
CA ARG A 412 -3.12 -4.70 25.64
C ARG A 412 -2.28 -3.56 25.09
N ALA A 413 -1.82 -2.68 25.97
CA ALA A 413 -0.82 -1.66 25.66
C ALA A 413 0.36 -1.81 26.62
N GLU A 414 1.55 -2.06 26.08
CA GLU A 414 2.74 -2.41 26.86
C GLU A 414 3.95 -1.61 26.37
N ASN A 415 4.74 -1.06 27.29
CA ASN A 415 5.91 -0.24 26.92
C ASN A 415 5.59 0.88 25.90
N VAL A 416 4.57 1.69 26.21
CA VAL A 416 4.20 2.86 25.42
C VAL A 416 4.85 4.10 26.05
N THR A 417 5.86 4.66 25.37
CA THR A 417 6.71 5.76 25.85
C THR A 417 6.62 7.00 24.96
N VAL A 418 5.45 7.20 24.36
CA VAL A 418 5.12 8.39 23.56
C VAL A 418 5.12 9.64 24.42
N THR A 419 5.63 10.76 23.90
CA THR A 419 5.59 12.06 24.56
C THR A 419 4.81 13.09 23.73
N VAL A 420 4.35 14.15 24.39
CA VAL A 420 3.67 15.29 23.75
C VAL A 420 4.55 16.55 23.81
N PRO A 421 4.42 17.47 22.85
CA PRO A 421 5.28 18.67 22.79
C PRO A 421 5.23 19.56 24.04
N SER A 422 4.11 19.63 24.75
CA SER A 422 3.96 20.44 25.97
C SER A 422 4.75 19.91 27.17
N GLY A 423 5.28 18.68 27.11
CA GLY A 423 5.94 18.01 28.23
C GLY A 423 4.99 17.54 29.33
N LYS A 424 3.67 17.73 29.18
CA LYS A 424 2.66 17.14 30.07
C LYS A 424 2.66 15.61 29.93
N PRO A 425 2.13 14.87 30.93
CA PRO A 425 1.87 13.45 30.75
C PRO A 425 0.89 13.25 29.57
N PRO A 426 1.23 12.40 28.58
CA PRO A 426 0.34 12.09 27.47
C PRO A 426 -0.94 11.42 28.00
N VAL A 427 -2.09 11.74 27.41
CA VAL A 427 -3.37 11.11 27.77
C VAL A 427 -4.00 10.37 26.60
N TYR A 428 -4.75 9.33 26.93
CA TYR A 428 -5.46 8.50 25.96
C TYR A 428 -6.92 8.42 26.37
N GLU A 429 -7.82 8.71 25.44
CA GLU A 429 -9.23 8.46 25.68
C GLU A 429 -9.48 6.94 25.68
N CYS A 430 -10.12 6.40 26.72
CA CYS A 430 -10.38 4.96 26.83
C CYS A 430 -11.82 4.67 27.25
N LYS A 431 -12.58 3.97 26.39
CA LYS A 431 -13.99 3.62 26.66
C LYS A 431 -14.30 2.18 26.23
N ASN A 432 -15.09 1.48 27.07
CA ASN A 432 -15.62 0.13 26.82
C ASN A 432 -14.55 -0.95 26.55
N LEU A 433 -13.48 -0.93 27.35
CA LEU A 433 -12.40 -1.91 27.33
C LEU A 433 -11.76 -2.03 28.72
N ASP A 434 -11.00 -3.10 28.95
CA ASP A 434 -10.30 -3.34 30.22
C ASP A 434 -9.05 -2.45 30.35
N LYS A 435 -9.15 -1.40 31.16
CA LYS A 435 -8.05 -0.46 31.43
C LYS A 435 -6.89 -1.10 32.21
N GLY A 436 -7.12 -2.22 32.90
CA GLY A 436 -6.06 -2.93 33.65
C GLY A 436 -4.99 -3.56 32.75
N LEU A 437 -5.29 -3.72 31.46
CA LEU A 437 -4.37 -4.23 30.44
C LEU A 437 -3.60 -3.13 29.71
N LEU A 438 -3.81 -1.86 30.07
CA LEU A 438 -3.26 -0.70 29.37
C LEU A 438 -2.22 0.03 30.23
N GLN A 439 -0.94 -0.07 29.85
CA GLN A 439 0.16 0.69 30.46
C GLN A 439 0.24 2.12 29.88
N ILE A 440 -0.90 2.82 29.83
CA ILE A 440 -1.06 4.18 29.33
C ILE A 440 -2.03 4.97 30.22
N ASN A 441 -1.94 6.30 30.19
CA ASN A 441 -2.79 7.16 31.01
C ASN A 441 -4.19 7.34 30.39
N CYS A 442 -5.12 6.47 30.77
CA CYS A 442 -6.50 6.51 30.29
C CYS A 442 -7.35 7.58 30.98
N THR A 443 -7.99 8.45 30.20
CA THR A 443 -8.98 9.44 30.67
C THR A 443 -10.39 9.07 30.20
N SER A 444 -11.40 9.59 30.89
CA SER A 444 -12.78 9.63 30.37
C SER A 444 -12.84 10.72 29.31
N GLY A 445 -13.22 10.36 28.08
CA GLY A 445 -13.25 11.27 26.95
C GLY A 445 -14.14 12.50 27.16
N THR A 446 -13.78 13.60 26.50
CA THR A 446 -14.69 14.71 26.20
C THR A 446 -15.48 14.37 24.94
N ASP A 447 -16.75 14.74 24.86
CA ASP A 447 -17.64 14.43 23.71
C ASP A 447 -17.28 15.16 22.41
N GLY A 448 -16.14 15.85 22.34
CA GLY A 448 -15.69 16.63 21.19
C GLY A 448 -14.36 16.10 20.64
N ASP A 449 -14.33 15.91 19.31
CA ASP A 449 -13.18 15.58 18.46
C ASP A 449 -12.66 14.14 18.46
N ARG A 450 -13.38 13.28 17.74
CA ARG A 450 -12.96 11.92 17.40
C ARG A 450 -12.98 11.72 15.89
N ASP A 451 -11.98 10.98 15.41
CA ASP A 451 -11.61 10.70 14.02
C ASP A 451 -12.62 11.16 12.95
N THR A 452 -12.57 12.46 12.63
CA THR A 452 -13.23 13.05 11.47
C THR A 452 -12.29 13.13 10.27
N THR A 453 -11.21 12.33 10.26
CA THR A 453 -10.34 12.26 9.09
C THR A 453 -11.17 11.69 7.93
N ASN A 454 -11.76 12.61 7.17
CA ASN A 454 -12.19 12.34 5.82
C ASN A 454 -10.91 11.93 5.10
N GLY A 455 -10.87 10.70 4.58
CA GLY A 455 -9.73 10.19 3.81
C GLY A 455 -9.28 11.13 2.69
#